data_AF-A0A1Z4KTX1-F1
#
_entry.id   AF-A0A1Z4KTX1-F1
#
_cell.length_a   1.000
_cell.length_b   1.000
_cell.length_c   1.000
_cell.angle_alpha   90.00
_cell.angle_beta   90.00
_cell.angle_gamma   90.00
#
_symmetry.space_group_name_H-M   'P 1'
#
loop_
_entity.id
_entity.type
_entity.pdbx_description
1 polymer ?
#
loop_
_entity_poly.entity_id
_entity_poly.type
_entity_poly.pdbx_seq_one_letter_code
_entity_poly.pdbx_strand_id
1 'polypeptide(L)' 'MPKRCPLAKENEYFSQEIRQLLYGQRRNSYRILFTVLEEVFTVRILHIRHSSQPVIGEAPEDPDAS' A
#
# COMPACT_ATOMS: atom_id res chain seq x y z
N MET A 1 -15.81 6.35 0.34
CA MET A 1 -15.48 6.07 -1.08
C MET A 1 -14.03 5.62 -1.18
N PRO A 2 -13.75 4.42 -1.72
CA PRO A 2 -12.39 3.85 -1.79
C PRO A 2 -11.37 4.75 -2.51
N LYS A 3 -11.78 5.45 -3.58
CA LYS A 3 -10.93 6.41 -4.31
C LYS A 3 -10.57 7.68 -3.53
N ARG A 4 -11.20 7.92 -2.37
CA ARG A 4 -10.83 9.05 -1.49
C ARG A 4 -9.71 8.69 -0.52
N CYS A 5 -9.36 7.41 -0.41
CA CYS A 5 -8.22 6.98 0.37
C CYS A 5 -6.93 7.41 -0.33
N PRO A 6 -5.90 7.86 0.42
CA PRO A 6 -4.63 8.27 -0.17
C PRO A 6 -3.92 7.11 -0.85
N LEU A 7 -3.02 7.43 -1.79
CA LEU A 7 -2.09 6.46 -2.34
C LEU A 7 -1.19 5.90 -1.22
N ALA A 8 -0.82 4.63 -1.39
CA ALA A 8 0.15 3.99 -0.52
C ALA A 8 1.57 4.34 -0.97
N LYS A 9 2.55 4.21 -0.07
CA LYS A 9 3.98 4.34 -0.44
C LYS A 9 4.37 3.32 -1.50
N GLU A 10 3.77 2.13 -1.41
CA GLU A 10 3.96 1.04 -2.35
C GLU A 10 3.58 1.42 -3.79
N ASN A 11 2.71 2.42 -3.99
CA ASN A 11 2.26 2.83 -5.32
C ASN A 11 3.40 3.27 -6.26
N GLU A 12 4.55 3.70 -5.71
CA GLU A 12 5.72 4.09 -6.51
C GLU A 12 6.42 2.88 -7.17
N TYR A 13 6.18 1.67 -6.65
CA TYR A 13 6.88 0.45 -7.06
C TYR A 13 6.04 -0.51 -7.89
N PHE A 14 4.74 -0.23 -8.08
CA PHE A 14 3.82 -1.12 -8.80
C PHE A 14 3.07 -0.35 -9.90
N SER A 15 2.76 -1.05 -10.99
CA SER A 15 1.99 -0.48 -12.11
C SER A 15 0.50 -0.30 -11.80
N GLN A 16 -0.03 -1.09 -10.87
CA GLN A 16 -1.41 -0.97 -10.41
C GLN A 16 -1.50 0.10 -9.33
N GLU A 17 -2.56 0.91 -9.37
CA GLU A 17 -2.82 1.91 -8.34
C GLU A 17 -3.05 1.20 -6.98
N ILE A 18 -2.20 1.50 -6.00
CA ILE A 18 -2.29 1.00 -4.63
C ILE A 18 -2.68 2.15 -3.71
N ARG A 19 -3.84 1.99 -3.05
CA ARG A 19 -4.34 2.88 -2.01
C ARG A 19 -4.18 2.26 -0.64
N GLN A 20 -4.24 3.10 0.38
CA GLN A 20 -4.18 2.65 1.75
C GLN A 20 -5.27 3.26 2.63
N LEU A 21 -5.73 2.46 3.60
CA LEU A 21 -6.50 2.92 4.74
C LEU A 21 -5.72 2.65 6.02
N LEU A 22 -5.58 3.66 6.87
CA LEU A 22 -4.99 3.53 8.20
C LEU A 22 -6.09 3.17 9.20
N TYR A 23 -5.87 2.11 9.97
CA TYR A 23 -6.82 1.62 10.96
C TYR A 23 -6.15 1.42 12.32
N GLY A 24 -6.85 1.74 13.41
CA GLY A 24 -6.33 1.61 14.77
C GLY A 24 -5.66 2.88 15.30
N GLN A 25 -5.06 2.78 16.49
CA GLN A 25 -4.52 3.92 17.22
C GLN A 25 -3.11 3.65 17.77
N ARG A 26 -2.26 4.68 17.71
CA ARG A 26 -0.88 4.70 18.26
C ARG A 26 -0.08 3.45 17.82
N ARG A 27 0.26 2.60 18.79
CA ARG A 27 1.12 1.43 18.65
C ARG A 27 0.45 0.24 17.97
N ASN A 28 -0.88 0.27 17.80
CA ASN A 28 -1.65 -0.79 17.14
C ASN A 28 -2.30 -0.23 15.86
N SER A 29 -1.52 0.52 15.09
CA SER A 29 -1.97 1.05 13.80
C SER A 29 -1.63 0.08 12.68
N TYR A 30 -2.59 -0.15 11.79
CA TYR A 30 -2.48 -1.04 10.66
C TYR A 30 -2.68 -0.27 9.36
N ARG A 31 -1.92 -0.67 8.33
CA ARG A 31 -2.07 -0.22 6.95
C ARG A 31 -2.80 -1.32 6.18
N ILE A 32 -3.98 -0.98 5.67
CA ILE A 32 -4.75 -1.84 4.77
C ILE A 32 -4.41 -1.37 3.35
N LEU A 33 -3.64 -2.17 2.61
CA LEU A 33 -3.27 -1.90 1.22
C LEU A 33 -4.28 -2.55 0.28
N PHE A 34 -4.78 -1.79 -0.68
CA PHE A 34 -5.80 -2.28 -1.61
C PHE A 34 -5.73 -1.59 -2.96
N THR A 35 -6.35 -2.23 -3.95
CA THR A 35 -6.59 -1.65 -5.28
C THR A 35 -8.10 -1.64 -5.58
N VAL A 36 -8.52 -0.75 -6.48
CA VAL A 36 -9.92 -0.62 -6.91
C VAL A 36 -10.02 -1.13 -8.34
N LEU A 37 -10.69 -2.26 -8.53
CA LEU A 37 -10.96 -2.86 -9.83
C LEU A 37 -12.31 -2.33 -10.34
N GLU A 38 -12.27 -1.28 -11.15
CA GLU A 38 -13.47 -0.56 -11.60
C GLU A 38 -14.38 -1.42 -12.49
N GLU A 39 -13.77 -2.20 -13.38
CA GLU A 39 -14.48 -3.06 -14.34
C GLU A 39 -15.41 -4.07 -13.66
N VAL A 40 -15.04 -4.52 -12.46
CA VAL A 40 -15.78 -5.52 -11.68
C VAL A 40 -16.29 -4.95 -10.36
N PHE A 41 -16.32 -3.62 -10.21
CA PHE A 41 -16.79 -2.90 -9.01
C PHE A 41 -16.27 -3.46 -7.68
N THR A 42 -15.01 -3.90 -7.65
CA THR A 42 -14.44 -4.65 -6.53
C THR A 42 -13.26 -3.91 -5.91
N VAL A 43 -13.22 -3.86 -4.58
CA VAL A 43 -12.00 -3.48 -3.84
C VAL A 43 -11.26 -4.76 -3.49
N ARG A 44 -10.05 -4.93 -4.03
CA ARG A 44 -9.19 -6.07 -3.72
C ARG A 44 -8.20 -5.65 -2.63
N ILE A 45 -8.32 -6.27 -1.46
CA ILE A 45 -7.33 -6.14 -0.39
C ILE A 45 -6.09 -6.95 -0.78
N LEU A 46 -4.93 -6.30 -0.76
CA LEU A 46 -3.65 -6.93 -1.07
C LEU A 46 -3.00 -7.42 0.23
N HIS A 47 -2.91 -6.54 1.23
CA HIS A 47 -2.32 -6.85 2.52
C HIS A 47 -2.94 -6.03 3.65
N ILE A 48 -2.96 -6.61 4.86
CA ILE A 48 -3.20 -5.88 6.12
C ILE A 48 -1.96 -6.06 6.96
N ARG A 49 -1.27 -4.97 7.27
CA ARG A 49 0.06 -5.01 7.90
C ARG A 49 0.16 -4.01 9.03
N HIS A 50 1.02 -4.30 9.99
CA HIS A 50 1.33 -3.36 11.05
C HIS A 50 2.07 -2.13 10.48
N SER A 51 1.76 -0.92 10.94
CA SER A 51 2.30 0.32 10.35
C SER A 51 3.80 0.51 10.57
N SER A 52 4.39 -0.21 11.52
CA SER A 52 5.85 -0.22 11.73
C SER A 52 6.61 -1.13 10.77
N GLN A 53 5.90 -1.91 9.93
CA GLN A 53 6.57 -2.75 8.93
C GLN A 53 7.06 -1.90 7.76
N PRO A 54 8.22 -2.26 7.17
CA PRO A 54 8.77 -1.54 6.02
C PRO A 54 7.86 -1.65 4.79
N VAL A 55 8.04 -0.69 3.88
CA VAL A 55 7.37 -0.61 2.59
C VAL A 55 7.73 -1.83 1.74
N ILE A 56 6.77 -2.32 0.95
CA ILE A 56 6.99 -3.43 0.01
C ILE A 56 7.34 -2.86 -1.37
N GLY A 57 8.32 -3.46 -2.05
CA GLY A 57 8.61 -3.18 -3.46
C GLY A 57 9.74 -2.18 -3.68
N GLU A 58 10.31 -1.61 -2.62
CA GLU A 58 11.60 -0.93 -2.71
C GLU A 58 12.63 -1.96 -3.21
N ALA A 59 13.15 -1.74 -4.42
CA ALA A 59 14.23 -2.57 -4.94
C ALA A 59 15.44 -2.39 -4.03
N PRO A 60 16.22 -3.45 -3.74
CA PRO A 60 17.49 -3.26 -3.05
C PRO A 60 18.33 -2.27 -3.86
N GLU A 61 18.89 -1.25 -3.20
CA GLU A 61 19.89 -0.37 -3.82
C GLU A 61 20.97 -1.25 -4.43
N ASP A 62 21.27 -1.05 -5.71
CA ASP A 62 22.31 -1.78 -6.42
C ASP A 62 23.65 -1.39 -5.78
N PRO A 63 24.34 -2.30 -5.06
CA PRO A 63 25.50 -1.94 -4.25
C PRO A 63 26.71 -1.47 -5.09
N ASP A 64 26.65 -1.62 -6.41
CA ASP A 64 27.71 -1.25 -7.37
C ASP A 64 27.45 0.10 -8.08
N ALA A 65 26.41 0.85 -7.69
CA ALA A 65 26.18 2.21 -8.19
C ALA A 65 26.97 3.26 -7.37
N SER A 66 28.30 3.29 -7.49
CA SER A 66 29.16 4.38 -6.99
C SER A 66 30.43 4.52 -7.82
#